data_AF-A0A3M0WPE3-F1
#
_entry.id   AF-A0A3M0WPE3-F1
#
_cell.length_a   1.000
_cell.length_b   1.000
_cell.length_c   1.000
_cell.angle_alpha   90.00
_cell.angle_beta   90.00
_cell.angle_gamma   90.00
#
_symmetry.space_group_name_H-M   'P 1'
#
loop_
_entity.id
_entity.type
_entity.pdbx_description
1 polymer ?
#
loop_
_entity_poly.entity_id
_entity_poly.type
_entity_poly.pdbx_seq_one_letter_code
_entity_poly.pdbx_strand_id
1 'polypeptide(L)' 'MTDLNTSQGKITLEGEIIELFQEGEVTCLKVKFKEFIFQIKSKDIPQMHLGDKITIESELHLDTFKEKFNNHSHNKGRY' A
#
# COMPACT_ATOMS: atom_id res chain seq x y z
N MET A 1 -23.71 -2.20 -23.90
CA MET A 1 -23.16 -1.42 -22.77
C MET A 1 -22.91 -2.41 -21.65
N THR A 2 -21.64 -2.70 -21.35
CA THR A 2 -21.26 -3.49 -20.17
C THR A 2 -20.62 -2.53 -19.19
N ASP A 3 -21.36 -2.22 -18.13
CA ASP A 3 -20.88 -1.50 -16.97
C ASP A 3 -19.70 -2.28 -16.36
N LEU A 4 -18.49 -1.85 -16.69
CA LEU A 4 -17.28 -2.23 -15.96
C LEU A 4 -17.34 -1.55 -14.59
N ASN A 5 -18.06 -2.17 -13.66
CA ASN A 5 -17.86 -1.92 -12.24
C ASN A 5 -16.47 -2.47 -11.87
N THR A 6 -15.43 -1.67 -12.13
CA THR A 6 -14.13 -1.81 -11.51
C THR A 6 -14.35 -1.60 -10.01
N SER A 7 -14.60 -2.70 -9.29
CA SER A 7 -14.52 -2.77 -7.84
C SER A 7 -13.13 -2.27 -7.42
N GLN A 8 -13.03 -0.99 -7.10
CA GLN A 8 -11.87 -0.40 -6.45
C GLN A 8 -11.71 -1.14 -5.12
N GLY A 9 -10.67 -1.98 -5.02
CA GLY A 9 -10.44 -2.81 -3.85
C GLY A 9 -10.02 -1.92 -2.69
N LYS A 10 -10.86 -1.78 -1.66
CA LYS A 10 -10.45 -1.20 -0.39
C LYS A 10 -9.57 -2.20 0.35
N ILE A 11 -8.36 -1.79 0.70
CA ILE A 11 -7.49 -2.55 1.58
C ILE A 11 -7.43 -1.87 2.94
N THR A 12 -7.48 -2.67 3.98
CA THR A 12 -7.29 -2.24 5.36
C THR A 12 -5.99 -2.83 5.86
N LEU A 13 -5.05 -1.97 6.27
CA LEU A 13 -3.75 -2.35 6.78
C LEU A 13 -3.65 -1.94 8.25
N GLU A 14 -3.29 -2.87 9.12
CA GLU A 14 -3.02 -2.60 10.53
C GLU A 14 -1.52 -2.56 10.78
N GLY A 15 -1.04 -1.47 11.41
CA GLY A 15 0.37 -1.25 11.69
C GLY A 15 0.59 -0.56 13.02
N GLU A 16 1.84 -0.47 13.43
CA GLU A 16 2.28 0.17 14.67
C GLU A 16 3.24 1.31 14.37
N ILE A 17 3.09 2.45 15.04
CA ILE A 17 3.98 3.59 14.91
C ILE A 17 5.30 3.26 15.60
N ILE A 18 6.37 3.11 14.82
CA ILE A 18 7.72 2.79 15.30
C ILE A 18 8.66 4.00 15.32
N GLU A 19 8.26 5.11 14.70
CA GLU A 19 8.99 6.38 14.74
C GLU A 19 7.98 7.52 14.57
N LEU A 20 8.13 8.57 15.36
CA LEU A 20 7.31 9.78 15.31
C LEU A 20 8.24 10.98 15.50
N PHE A 21 8.20 11.93 14.57
CA PHE A 21 8.88 13.20 14.72
C PHE A 21 8.13 14.31 13.99
N GLN A 22 8.38 15.55 14.40
CA GLN A 22 7.78 16.74 13.79
C GLN A 22 8.85 17.55 13.07
N GLU A 23 8.57 17.91 11.82
CA GLU A 23 9.38 18.81 10.99
C GLU A 23 8.59 20.11 10.77
N GLY A 24 8.71 21.05 11.70
CA GLY A 24 7.88 22.26 11.71
C GLY A 24 6.41 21.92 11.97
N GLU A 25 5.53 22.23 11.02
CA GLU A 25 4.09 21.90 11.09
C GLU A 25 3.76 20.51 10.55
N VAL A 26 4.73 19.79 10.00
CA VAL A 26 4.50 18.47 9.39
C VAL A 26 4.82 17.39 10.40
N THR A 27 3.86 16.48 10.62
CA THR A 27 4.10 15.27 11.40
C THR A 27 4.56 14.16 10.46
N CYS A 28 5.67 13.53 10.84
CA CYS A 28 6.28 12.41 10.14
C CYS A 28 6.15 11.14 11.00
N LEU A 29 5.51 10.11 10.44
CA LEU A 29 5.33 8.80 11.05
C LEU A 29 6.08 7.74 10.26
N LYS A 30 6.73 6.80 10.95
CA LYS A 30 7.02 5.49 10.37
C LYS A 30 6.13 4.46 11.02
N VAL A 31 5.43 3.72 10.17
CA VAL A 31 4.45 2.72 10.57
C VAL A 31 4.93 1.37 10.07
N LYS A 32 5.10 0.45 11.00
CA LYS A 32 5.45 -0.94 10.71
C LYS A 32 4.19 -1.76 10.56
N PHE A 33 4.03 -2.31 9.37
CA PHE A 33 3.06 -3.36 9.06
C PHE A 33 3.77 -4.72 9.13
N LYS A 34 3.01 -5.79 8.88
CA LYS A 34 3.53 -7.16 8.97
C LYS A 34 4.80 -7.39 8.13
N GLU A 35 4.82 -6.90 6.89
CA GLU A 35 5.90 -7.15 5.92
C GLU A 35 6.55 -5.87 5.37
N PHE A 36 6.01 -4.70 5.71
CA PHE A 36 6.44 -3.42 5.13
C PHE A 36 6.53 -2.33 6.20
N ILE A 37 7.37 -1.34 5.96
CA ILE A 37 7.40 -0.11 6.74
C ILE A 37 7.05 1.03 5.79
N PHE A 38 6.03 1.81 6.14
CA PHE A 38 5.66 3.01 5.40
C PHE A 38 6.03 4.25 6.19
N GLN A 39 6.43 5.30 5.45
CA GLN A 39 6.59 6.63 6.02
C GLN A 39 5.43 7.50 5.56
N ILE A 40 4.75 8.13 6.51
CA ILE A 40 3.60 9.02 6.26
C ILE A 40 4.01 10.42 6.72
N LYS A 41 3.78 11.42 5.87
CA LYS A 41 4.01 12.83 6.18
C LYS A 41 2.73 13.61 5.93
N SER A 42 2.20 14.28 6.95
CA SER A 42 1.03 15.15 6.79
C SER A 42 0.98 16.21 7.89
N LYS A 43 0.33 17.33 7.59
CA LYS A 43 0.04 18.40 8.56
C LYS A 43 -1.20 18.08 9.41
N ASP A 44 -2.07 17.19 8.91
CA ASP A 44 -3.39 16.89 9.48
C ASP A 44 -3.39 15.60 10.31
N ILE A 45 -2.20 15.08 10.67
CA ILE A 45 -2.13 13.90 11.53
C ILE A 45 -2.56 14.30 12.94
N PRO A 46 -3.60 13.66 13.51
CA PRO A 46 -3.98 13.90 14.88
C PRO A 46 -2.83 13.56 15.83
N GLN A 47 -2.90 14.03 17.08
CA GLN A 47 -1.87 13.74 18.06
C GLN A 47 -1.78 12.22 18.29
N MET A 48 -0.69 11.61 17.82
CA MET A 48 -0.37 10.18 17.94
C MET A 48 0.88 9.99 18.78
N HIS A 49 1.05 8.79 19.32
CA HIS A 49 2.19 8.41 20.15
C HIS A 49 2.97 7.24 19.53
N LEU A 50 4.24 7.16 19.92
CA LEU A 50 5.07 6.01 19.59
C LEU A 50 4.45 4.73 20.22
N GLY A 51 4.33 3.66 19.43
CA GLY A 51 3.68 2.42 19.84
C GLY A 51 2.17 2.38 19.61
N ASP A 52 1.54 3.49 19.17
CA ASP A 52 0.13 3.47 18.81
C ASP A 52 -0.11 2.54 17.62
N LYS A 53 -1.21 1.79 17.68
CA LYS A 53 -1.69 0.99 16.56
C LYS A 53 -2.56 1.85 15.67
N ILE A 54 -2.30 1.81 14.37
CA ILE A 54 -3.09 2.52 13.38
C ILE A 54 -3.63 1.56 12.33
N THR A 55 -4.79 1.92 11.81
CA THR A 55 -5.42 1.24 10.69
C THR A 55 -5.46 2.21 9.53
N ILE A 56 -4.86 1.82 8.39
CA ILE A 56 -4.90 2.58 7.15
C ILE A 56 -5.88 1.90 6.22
N GLU A 57 -6.93 2.62 5.87
CA GLU A 57 -7.81 2.25 4.76
C GLU A 57 -7.30 2.94 3.50
N SER A 58 -6.93 2.15 2.49
CA SER A 58 -6.46 2.65 1.20
C SER A 58 -7.30 2.08 0.07
N GLU A 59 -7.70 2.94 -0.86
CA GLU A 59 -8.35 2.53 -2.10
C GLU A 59 -7.26 2.14 -3.11
N LEU A 60 -7.20 0.85 -3.42
CA LEU A 60 -6.23 0.31 -4.36
C LEU A 60 -6.74 0.59 -5.78
N HIS A 61 -6.26 1.69 -6.35
CA HIS A 61 -6.41 1.97 -7.77
C HIS A 61 -5.40 1.10 -8.54
N LEU A 62 -5.77 -0.16 -8.79
CA LEU A 62 -5.09 -0.98 -9.79
C LEU A 62 -5.43 -0.40 -11.17
N ASP A 63 -4.72 0.64 -11.59
CA ASP A 63 -4.68 1.02 -13.00
C ASP A 63 -4.03 -0.14 -13.78
N THR A 64 -4.87 -1.10 -14.16
CA THR A 64 -4.66 -2.15 -15.15
C THR A 64 -3.20 -2.59 -15.33
N PHE A 65 -2.65 -3.37 -14.39
CA PHE A 65 -1.38 -4.08 -14.60
C PHE A 65 -1.60 -5.17 -15.66
N LYS A 66 -1.53 -4.81 -16.94
CA LYS A 66 -1.57 -5.76 -18.05
C LYS A 66 -0.17 -6.32 -18.26
N GLU A 67 0.34 -7.07 -17.29
CA GLU A 67 1.53 -7.89 -17.50
C GLU A 67 1.19 -8.99 -18.51
N LYS A 68 1.59 -8.80 -19.77
CA LYS A 68 1.68 -9.89 -20.72
C LYS A 68 2.85 -10.76 -20.30
N PHE A 69 2.60 -11.79 -19.49
CA PHE A 69 3.51 -12.93 -19.39
C PHE A 69 3.52 -13.64 -20.75
N ASN A 70 4.39 -13.17 -21.66
CA ASN A 70 4.74 -13.92 -22.86
C ASN A 70 5.58 -15.12 -22.41
N ASN A 71 4.91 -16.17 -21.96
CA ASN A 71 5.54 -17.47 -21.79
C ASN A 71 5.79 -18.05 -23.19
N HIS A 72 6.88 -17.67 -23.83
CA HIS A 72 7.41 -18.39 -24.99
C HIS A 72 8.11 -19.65 -24.48
N SER A 73 7.31 -20.63 -24.05
CA SER A 73 7.77 -22.00 -23.92
C SER A 73 7.94 -22.56 -25.33
N HIS A 74 9.13 -22.38 -25.91
CA HIS A 74 9.50 -23.08 -27.13
C HIS A 74 9.89 -24.52 -26.75
N ASN A 75 8.87 -25.35 -26.53
CA ASN A 75 9.04 -26.78 -26.40
C ASN A 75 9.38 -27.37 -27.77
N LYS A 76 10.66 -27.53 -28.09
CA LYS A 76 11.13 -28.44 -29.15
C LYS A 76 11.66 -29.70 -28.51
N GLY A 77 10.75 -30.59 -28.13
CA GLY A 77 11.06 -32.01 -28.07
C GLY A 77 11.07 -32.57 -29.49
N ARG A 78 12.12 -33.33 -29.82
CA ARG A 78 11.99 -34.56 -30.62
C ARG A 78 13.27 -35.38 -30.53
N TYR A 79 13.07 -36.62 -30.06
CA TYR A 79 13.86 -37.79 -30.37
C TYR A 79 14.11 -37.93 -31.87
#